data_AF-A0A0T5VRS7-F1
#
_entry.id   AF-A0A0T5VRS7-F1
#
_cell.length_a   1.000
_cell.length_b   1.000
_cell.length_c   1.000
_cell.angle_alpha   90.00
_cell.angle_beta   90.00
_cell.angle_gamma   90.00
#
_symmetry.space_group_name_H-M   'P 1'
#
loop_
_entity.id
_entity.type
_entity.pdbx_description
1 polymer ?
#
loop_
_entity_poly.entity_id
_entity_poly.type
_entity_poly.pdbx_seq_one_letter_code
_entity_poly.pdbx_strand_id
1 'polypeptide(L)'
;MVIGLYFYSSVAKNRKNDFVREFPPHLITADTIKSIANSDLYIAGSNGKFVYLSSKKSKNTLLRFDLQTLDSDTNKIRALKDFNVYDDAEVQVESENIFLTQGFAGNIRSGMLKDLILTKTTQIFPFYSVVSITDTSYVIRYINKSNKNVLAIYSTQNRLVSEKNISTKQGDEIFSNDGILLKTPDKRIAFVYYYSNNFIVTDQNLNESYKAKTIDTNTIAKIKVKKIRSTGDLTMSAPPLIVNKEACANNDHLFIRSGLKADNQVPEEWSNSSTIDVYNLKNGNYEFSFYLLDLGKDKLVSFKVYNKTLVALYHNVIYTFKLNF
;
A
#
# COMPACT_ATOMS: atom_id res chain seq x y z
N MET A 1 -25.61 34.18 -15.25
CA MET A 1 -25.29 33.15 -16.27
C MET A 1 -24.39 32.03 -15.74
N VAL A 2 -23.39 32.34 -14.89
CA VAL A 2 -22.45 31.34 -14.32
C VAL A 2 -23.13 30.30 -13.40
N ILE A 3 -24.11 30.72 -12.59
CA ILE A 3 -24.87 29.82 -11.70
C ILE A 3 -25.74 28.84 -12.51
N GLY A 4 -26.31 29.30 -13.63
CA GLY A 4 -27.13 28.47 -14.52
C GLY A 4 -26.32 27.36 -15.20
N LEU A 5 -25.08 27.65 -15.62
CA LEU A 5 -24.16 26.66 -16.17
C LEU A 5 -23.70 25.62 -15.14
N TYR A 6 -23.54 26.01 -13.87
CA TYR A 6 -23.21 25.08 -12.79
C TYR A 6 -24.32 24.03 -12.58
N PHE A 7 -25.58 24.47 -12.51
CA PHE A 7 -26.72 23.55 -12.37
C PHE A 7 -26.99 22.73 -13.64
N TYR A 8 -26.76 23.28 -14.83
CA TYR A 8 -26.94 22.51 -16.07
C TYR A 8 -25.84 21.44 -16.26
N SER A 9 -24.60 21.74 -15.83
CA SER A 9 -23.49 20.76 -15.79
C SER A 9 -23.75 19.60 -14.82
N SER A 10 -24.51 19.83 -13.73
CA SER A 10 -24.91 18.76 -12.81
C SER A 10 -26.04 17.89 -13.32
N VAL A 11 -26.93 18.42 -14.17
CA VAL A 11 -28.15 17.73 -14.63
C VAL A 11 -27.99 17.06 -16.01
N ALA A 12 -27.05 17.49 -16.86
CA ALA A 12 -26.91 17.00 -18.23
C ALA A 12 -25.53 16.38 -18.55
N LYS A 13 -25.07 15.40 -17.75
CA LYS A 13 -23.93 14.56 -18.15
C LYS A 13 -24.31 13.09 -18.04
N ASN A 14 -24.11 12.34 -19.13
CA ASN A 14 -23.99 10.89 -19.12
C ASN A 14 -22.76 10.50 -18.26
N ARG A 15 -22.89 10.59 -16.94
CA ARG A 15 -21.86 10.21 -15.97
C ARG A 15 -21.84 8.69 -15.88
N LYS A 16 -20.74 8.07 -16.30
CA LYS A 16 -20.61 6.61 -16.28
C LYS A 16 -20.20 6.12 -14.90
N ASN A 17 -19.27 6.85 -14.26
CA ASN A 17 -18.68 6.49 -12.98
C ASN A 17 -19.05 7.46 -11.84
N ASP A 18 -19.63 8.62 -12.17
CA ASP A 18 -20.19 9.62 -11.24
C ASP A 18 -19.16 10.29 -10.31
N PHE A 19 -17.93 10.43 -10.79
CA PHE A 19 -16.91 11.27 -10.15
C PHE A 19 -15.97 11.90 -11.18
N VAL A 20 -15.39 13.04 -10.81
CA VAL A 20 -14.43 13.80 -11.62
C VAL A 20 -13.19 14.11 -10.77
N ARG A 21 -12.03 14.18 -11.40
CA ARG A 21 -10.74 14.48 -10.74
C ARG A 21 -10.25 15.88 -11.04
N GLU A 22 -9.58 16.46 -10.08
CA GLU A 22 -8.79 17.68 -10.26
C GLU A 22 -7.32 17.32 -10.54
N PHE A 23 -6.76 17.88 -11.62
CA PHE A 23 -5.35 17.70 -12.01
C PHE A 23 -4.64 19.05 -12.09
N PRO A 24 -4.29 19.67 -10.94
CA PRO A 24 -3.48 20.87 -10.92
C PRO A 24 -2.14 20.66 -11.66
N PRO A 25 -1.65 21.67 -12.41
CA PRO A 25 -0.38 21.57 -13.08
C PRO A 25 0.78 21.61 -12.08
N HIS A 26 1.93 21.06 -12.47
CA HIS A 26 3.21 21.16 -11.74
C HIS A 26 3.20 20.61 -10.29
N LEU A 27 2.35 19.63 -9.96
CA LEU A 27 2.34 18.98 -8.65
C LEU A 27 3.60 18.14 -8.37
N ILE A 28 4.16 17.55 -9.43
CA ILE A 28 5.37 16.73 -9.37
C ILE A 28 6.36 17.15 -10.45
N THR A 29 7.65 17.05 -10.15
CA THR A 29 8.74 17.34 -11.08
C THR A 29 9.64 16.12 -11.19
N ALA A 30 9.90 15.65 -12.40
CA ALA A 30 10.88 14.59 -12.64
C ALA A 30 12.25 14.97 -12.09
N ASP A 31 12.95 14.03 -11.45
CA ASP A 31 14.26 14.26 -10.85
C ASP A 31 15.32 13.34 -11.47
N THR A 32 15.40 12.08 -11.03
CA THR A 32 16.46 11.15 -11.47
C THR A 32 15.86 9.83 -11.92
N ILE A 33 16.37 9.27 -13.01
CA ILE A 33 15.95 7.98 -13.56
C ILE A 33 17.14 7.04 -13.70
N LYS A 34 16.97 5.77 -13.34
CA LYS A 34 18.02 4.75 -13.46
C LYS A 34 17.46 3.40 -13.85
N SER A 35 18.10 2.74 -14.81
CA SER A 35 17.77 1.36 -15.18
C SER A 35 18.20 0.38 -14.10
N ILE A 36 17.42 -0.67 -13.92
CA ILE A 36 17.66 -1.76 -12.98
C ILE A 36 17.69 -3.08 -13.76
N ALA A 37 18.61 -3.98 -13.39
CA ALA A 37 18.84 -5.23 -14.10
C ALA A 37 17.79 -6.33 -13.83
N ASN A 38 16.91 -6.16 -12.84
CA ASN A 38 15.99 -7.21 -12.40
C ASN A 38 14.55 -6.69 -12.31
N SER A 39 13.62 -7.44 -12.87
CA SER A 39 12.20 -7.10 -12.98
C SER A 39 11.31 -7.65 -11.87
N ASP A 40 11.84 -8.45 -10.94
CA ASP A 40 11.06 -9.07 -9.87
C ASP A 40 11.08 -8.30 -8.55
N LEU A 41 11.44 -7.02 -8.61
CA LEU A 41 11.67 -6.18 -7.46
C LEU A 41 10.38 -5.55 -6.92
N TYR A 42 10.41 -5.20 -5.64
CA TYR A 42 9.42 -4.36 -4.97
C TYR A 42 10.12 -3.42 -3.99
N ILE A 43 9.46 -2.31 -3.63
CA ILE A 43 10.01 -1.34 -2.67
C ILE A 43 9.83 -1.89 -1.26
N ALA A 44 10.95 -2.26 -0.63
CA ALA A 44 10.98 -2.82 0.72
C ALA A 44 10.92 -1.74 1.81
N GLY A 45 11.31 -0.50 1.52
CA GLY A 45 11.25 0.60 2.46
C GLY A 45 12.36 1.62 2.31
N SER A 46 12.55 2.45 3.34
CA SER A 46 13.53 3.53 3.35
C SER A 46 14.06 3.80 4.76
N ASN A 47 15.26 4.35 4.82
CA ASN A 47 15.84 4.91 6.05
C ASN A 47 16.00 6.44 6.00
N GLY A 48 15.27 7.11 5.11
CA GLY A 48 15.30 8.56 4.91
C GLY A 48 16.39 9.02 3.95
N LYS A 49 17.54 8.34 3.88
CA LYS A 49 18.61 8.62 2.90
C LYS A 49 18.55 7.69 1.70
N PHE A 50 18.27 6.41 1.95
CA PHE A 50 18.25 5.38 0.92
C PHE A 50 16.87 4.76 0.80
N VAL A 51 16.49 4.39 -0.42
CA VAL A 51 15.39 3.47 -0.68
C VAL A 51 15.94 2.08 -0.92
N TYR A 52 15.22 1.08 -0.42
CA TYR A 52 15.60 -0.31 -0.50
C TYR A 52 14.59 -1.07 -1.34
N LEU A 53 15.09 -1.84 -2.31
CA LEU A 53 14.31 -2.78 -3.09
C LEU A 53 14.70 -4.20 -2.69
N SER A 54 13.73 -5.10 -2.70
CA SER A 54 13.94 -6.54 -2.49
C SER A 54 13.30 -7.34 -3.61
N SER A 55 13.70 -8.59 -3.74
CA SER A 55 13.28 -9.48 -4.83
C SER A 55 12.19 -10.43 -4.36
N LYS A 56 11.12 -10.55 -5.17
CA LYS A 56 10.02 -11.49 -4.91
C LYS A 56 10.49 -12.94 -4.98
N LYS A 57 11.47 -13.28 -5.82
CA LYS A 57 12.03 -14.64 -5.93
C LYS A 57 13.23 -14.83 -4.99
N SER A 58 14.15 -13.88 -4.95
CA SER A 58 15.38 -13.96 -4.17
C SER A 58 15.23 -13.24 -2.83
N LYS A 59 14.57 -13.90 -1.87
CA LYS A 59 14.16 -13.38 -0.55
C LYS A 59 15.30 -12.88 0.37
N ASN A 60 16.55 -13.05 -0.02
CA ASN A 60 17.72 -12.59 0.70
C ASN A 60 18.45 -11.43 0.00
N THR A 61 17.88 -10.84 -1.05
CA THR A 61 18.54 -9.78 -1.83
C THR A 61 18.00 -8.42 -1.42
N LEU A 62 18.90 -7.47 -1.13
CA LEU A 62 18.56 -6.10 -0.79
C LEU A 62 19.36 -5.15 -1.69
N LEU A 63 18.69 -4.50 -2.63
CA LEU A 63 19.27 -3.42 -3.43
C LEU A 63 19.04 -2.12 -2.69
N ARG A 64 20.09 -1.35 -2.48
CA ARG A 64 20.04 -0.01 -1.87
C ARG A 64 20.27 1.01 -2.96
N PHE A 65 19.47 2.08 -2.97
CA PHE A 65 19.64 3.24 -3.84
C PHE A 65 19.66 4.51 -3.00
N ASP A 66 20.63 5.39 -3.24
CA ASP A 66 20.63 6.74 -2.68
C ASP A 66 19.44 7.53 -3.25
N LEU A 67 18.62 8.15 -2.41
CA LEU A 67 17.42 8.86 -2.87
C LEU A 67 17.74 10.11 -3.70
N GLN A 68 18.94 10.67 -3.59
CA GLN A 68 19.36 11.86 -4.33
C GLN A 68 20.03 11.49 -5.65
N THR A 69 21.01 10.59 -5.62
CA THR A 69 21.83 10.27 -6.81
C THR A 69 21.36 9.02 -7.56
N LEU A 70 20.53 8.18 -6.92
CA LEU A 70 20.24 6.80 -7.35
C LEU A 70 21.49 5.92 -7.49
N ASP A 71 22.63 6.29 -6.90
CA ASP A 71 23.76 5.38 -6.76
C ASP A 71 23.34 4.15 -5.96
N SER A 72 23.85 2.99 -6.38
CA SER A 72 23.27 1.72 -5.94
C SER A 72 24.31 0.67 -5.61
N ASP A 73 23.98 -0.14 -4.62
CA ASP A 73 24.72 -1.33 -4.22
C ASP A 73 23.73 -2.46 -3.91
N THR A 74 24.20 -3.68 -4.08
CA THR A 74 23.41 -4.89 -3.81
C THR A 74 24.05 -5.65 -2.66
N ASN A 75 23.25 -5.93 -1.64
CA ASN A 75 23.67 -6.66 -0.46
C ASN A 75 22.82 -7.92 -0.28
N LYS A 76 23.32 -8.84 0.56
CA LYS A 76 22.61 -10.07 0.94
C LYS A 76 22.24 -10.02 2.42
N ILE A 77 20.98 -10.32 2.70
CA ILE A 77 20.45 -10.48 4.05
C ILE A 77 20.79 -11.89 4.51
N ARG A 78 21.25 -12.01 5.75
CA ARG A 78 21.54 -13.30 6.39
C ARG A 78 20.63 -13.47 7.59
N ALA A 79 20.38 -14.71 7.97
CA ALA A 79 19.67 -15.03 9.21
C ALA A 79 20.49 -16.05 10.00
N LEU A 80 20.36 -16.06 11.33
CA LEU A 80 20.97 -17.09 12.17
C LEU A 80 20.43 -18.49 11.78
N LYS A 81 21.21 -19.54 12.09
CA LYS A 81 20.91 -20.95 11.74
C LYS A 81 19.47 -21.34 12.09
N ASP A 82 18.93 -22.31 11.35
CA ASP A 82 17.57 -22.86 11.47
C ASP A 82 16.46 -21.90 11.02
N PHE A 83 16.46 -21.56 9.74
CA PHE A 83 15.41 -20.74 9.15
C PHE A 83 14.97 -21.18 7.78
N ASN A 84 13.71 -21.61 7.71
CA ASN A 84 13.04 -21.85 6.45
C ASN A 84 12.37 -20.55 5.99
N VAL A 85 12.68 -20.16 4.75
CA VAL A 85 12.05 -19.03 4.07
C VAL A 85 10.92 -19.58 3.19
N TYR A 86 9.70 -19.12 3.43
CA TYR A 86 8.51 -19.49 2.68
C TYR A 86 8.23 -18.49 1.54
N ASP A 87 7.34 -18.87 0.62
CA ASP A 87 7.05 -18.07 -0.59
C ASP A 87 6.43 -16.70 -0.27
N ASP A 88 5.68 -16.60 0.82
CA ASP A 88 5.07 -15.37 1.33
C ASP A 88 6.04 -14.48 2.12
N ALA A 89 7.32 -14.86 2.21
CA ALA A 89 8.32 -14.06 2.88
C ALA A 89 8.51 -12.70 2.19
N GLU A 90 8.47 -11.63 2.98
CA GLU A 90 8.65 -10.26 2.53
C GLU A 90 9.67 -9.53 3.42
N VAL A 91 10.69 -8.96 2.79
CA VAL A 91 11.63 -8.04 3.42
C VAL A 91 11.00 -6.65 3.52
N GLN A 92 11.09 -6.04 4.70
CA GLN A 92 10.69 -4.65 4.95
C GLN A 92 11.85 -3.89 5.62
N VAL A 93 12.07 -2.63 5.23
CA VAL A 93 13.06 -1.73 5.84
C VAL A 93 12.34 -0.55 6.45
N GLU A 94 12.60 -0.32 7.73
CA GLU A 94 12.02 0.81 8.48
C GLU A 94 13.12 1.48 9.29
N SER A 95 13.50 2.69 8.87
CA SER A 95 14.58 3.44 9.51
C SER A 95 15.85 2.58 9.61
N GLU A 96 16.36 2.31 10.81
CA GLU A 96 17.57 1.51 11.03
C GLU A 96 17.31 0.00 11.18
N ASN A 97 16.06 -0.45 11.00
CA ASN A 97 15.67 -1.84 11.18
C ASN A 97 15.33 -2.51 9.86
N ILE A 98 15.63 -3.81 9.79
CA ILE A 98 15.23 -4.69 8.71
C ILE A 98 14.40 -5.84 9.27
N PHE A 99 13.34 -6.19 8.56
CA PHE A 99 12.40 -7.24 8.91
C PHE A 99 12.27 -8.21 7.74
N LEU A 100 12.06 -9.48 8.06
CA LEU A 100 11.58 -10.49 7.13
C LEU A 100 10.34 -11.14 7.73
N THR A 101 9.21 -10.93 7.09
CA THR A 101 7.88 -11.31 7.60
C THR A 101 7.33 -12.47 6.80
N GLN A 102 6.75 -13.46 7.47
CA GLN A 102 6.13 -14.65 6.89
C GLN A 102 4.74 -14.81 7.50
N GLY A 103 3.72 -14.40 6.74
CA GLY A 103 2.33 -14.30 7.18
C GLY A 103 1.70 -15.64 7.53
N PHE A 104 1.82 -16.64 6.66
CA PHE A 104 1.24 -17.97 6.88
C PHE A 104 1.86 -18.69 8.08
N ALA A 105 3.18 -18.60 8.22
CA ALA A 105 3.91 -19.20 9.34
C ALA A 105 3.81 -18.36 10.63
N GLY A 106 3.26 -17.14 10.57
CA GLY A 106 3.19 -16.23 11.71
C GLY A 106 4.58 -15.88 12.27
N ASN A 107 5.57 -15.67 11.41
CA ASN A 107 6.95 -15.48 11.84
C ASN A 107 7.51 -14.15 11.34
N ILE A 108 8.15 -13.39 12.24
CA ILE A 108 8.85 -12.16 11.91
C ILE A 108 10.28 -12.28 12.41
N ARG A 109 11.26 -12.16 11.51
CA ARG A 109 12.67 -12.02 11.87
C ARG A 109 13.10 -10.57 11.71
N SER A 110 13.88 -10.07 12.66
CA SER A 110 14.36 -8.68 12.63
C SER A 110 15.84 -8.54 13.00
N GLY A 111 16.44 -7.44 12.56
CA GLY A 111 17.83 -7.08 12.82
C GLY A 111 18.10 -5.62 12.50
N MET A 112 19.33 -5.17 12.74
CA MET A 112 19.75 -3.83 12.35
C MET A 112 20.14 -3.81 10.87
N LEU A 113 19.72 -2.77 10.16
CA LEU A 113 19.96 -2.60 8.73
C LEU A 113 21.46 -2.51 8.39
N LYS A 114 22.27 -1.95 9.28
CA LYS A 114 23.73 -1.85 9.10
C LYS A 114 24.45 -3.21 9.13
N ASP A 115 23.88 -4.19 9.82
CA ASP A 115 24.50 -5.51 9.99
C ASP A 115 24.02 -6.49 8.92
N LEU A 116 22.80 -6.28 8.40
CA LEU A 116 22.12 -7.15 7.44
C LEU A 116 21.98 -8.61 7.93
N ILE A 117 21.99 -8.81 9.24
CA ILE A 117 21.80 -10.10 9.90
C ILE A 117 20.53 -10.05 10.74
N LEU A 118 19.59 -10.96 10.46
CA LEU A 118 18.37 -11.14 11.22
C LEU A 118 18.65 -12.03 12.44
N THR A 119 18.68 -11.42 13.62
CA THR A 119 19.07 -12.06 14.89
C THR A 119 17.89 -12.29 15.83
N LYS A 120 16.85 -11.47 15.75
CA LYS A 120 15.65 -11.58 16.58
C LYS A 120 14.57 -12.38 15.83
N THR A 121 13.84 -13.23 16.55
CA THR A 121 12.68 -13.96 16.03
C THR A 121 11.47 -13.69 16.90
N THR A 122 10.38 -13.27 16.27
CA THR A 122 9.07 -13.06 16.90
C THR A 122 8.07 -14.02 16.27
N GLN A 123 7.57 -14.95 17.08
CA GLN A 123 6.48 -15.83 16.68
C GLN A 123 5.14 -15.18 17.05
N ILE A 124 4.27 -15.03 16.05
CA ILE A 124 2.92 -14.49 16.15
C ILE A 124 1.92 -15.47 15.52
N PHE A 125 0.62 -15.18 15.61
CA PHE A 125 -0.39 -15.95 14.90
C PHE A 125 -0.38 -15.60 13.39
N PRO A 126 -0.87 -16.48 12.50
CA PRO A 126 -0.90 -16.20 11.08
C PRO A 126 -1.61 -14.89 10.75
N PHE A 127 -1.01 -14.12 9.84
CA PHE A 127 -1.47 -12.79 9.46
C PHE A 127 -1.36 -12.60 7.96
N TYR A 128 -2.09 -11.63 7.43
CA TYR A 128 -2.08 -11.31 5.99
C TYR A 128 -1.24 -10.08 5.65
N SER A 129 -1.07 -9.17 6.60
CA SER A 129 -0.16 -8.02 6.45
C SER A 129 0.30 -7.55 7.82
N VAL A 130 1.46 -6.91 7.85
CA VAL A 130 2.09 -6.41 9.08
C VAL A 130 2.84 -5.11 8.82
N VAL A 131 2.80 -4.22 9.80
CA VAL A 131 3.69 -3.05 9.91
C VAL A 131 4.30 -3.02 11.31
N SER A 132 5.58 -2.64 11.42
CA SER A 132 6.25 -2.48 12.72
C SER A 132 5.95 -1.12 13.33
N ILE A 133 5.60 -1.07 14.61
CA ILE A 133 5.48 0.19 15.38
C ILE A 133 6.81 0.48 16.09
N THR A 134 7.37 -0.55 16.72
CA THR A 134 8.69 -0.57 17.35
C THR A 134 9.45 -1.81 16.91
N ASP A 135 10.63 -2.08 17.49
CA ASP A 135 11.37 -3.32 17.23
C ASP A 135 10.70 -4.57 17.83
N THR A 136 9.68 -4.38 18.68
CA THR A 136 9.02 -5.38 19.51
C THR A 136 7.49 -5.32 19.46
N SER A 137 6.92 -4.34 18.73
CA SER A 137 5.49 -4.13 18.60
C SER A 137 5.10 -3.96 17.12
N TYR A 138 4.00 -4.60 16.73
CA TYR A 138 3.54 -4.71 15.35
C TYR A 138 2.04 -4.48 15.28
N VAL A 139 1.56 -3.83 14.21
CA VAL A 139 0.15 -3.93 13.81
C VAL A 139 0.02 -4.98 12.73
N ILE A 140 -0.88 -5.92 12.94
CA ILE A 140 -1.15 -7.01 12.01
C ILE A 140 -2.60 -7.00 11.58
N ARG A 141 -2.84 -7.32 10.30
CA ARG A 141 -4.15 -7.67 9.78
C ARG A 141 -4.30 -9.17 9.77
N TYR A 142 -5.38 -9.67 10.35
CA TYR A 142 -5.75 -11.07 10.27
C TYR A 142 -7.28 -11.25 10.24
N ILE A 143 -7.73 -12.49 10.03
CA ILE A 143 -9.14 -12.86 10.15
C ILE A 143 -9.32 -13.53 11.51
N ASN A 144 -10.18 -12.96 12.36
CA ASN A 144 -10.44 -13.50 13.68
C ASN A 144 -11.40 -14.70 13.64
N LYS A 145 -11.66 -15.32 14.81
CA LYS A 145 -12.53 -16.51 14.94
C LYS A 145 -13.98 -16.27 14.49
N SER A 146 -14.41 -15.02 14.40
CA SER A 146 -15.75 -14.62 13.92
C SER A 146 -15.75 -14.30 12.42
N ASN A 147 -14.72 -14.71 11.67
CA ASN A 147 -14.54 -14.44 10.25
C ASN A 147 -14.55 -12.94 9.90
N LYS A 148 -14.07 -12.10 10.82
CA LYS A 148 -13.93 -10.66 10.61
C LYS A 148 -12.48 -10.31 10.33
N ASN A 149 -12.29 -9.42 9.36
CA ASN A 149 -11.03 -8.70 9.21
C ASN A 149 -10.87 -7.74 10.38
N VAL A 150 -9.71 -7.83 11.02
CA VAL A 150 -9.35 -7.01 12.17
C VAL A 150 -7.91 -6.52 12.06
N LEU A 151 -7.64 -5.36 12.66
CA LEU A 151 -6.29 -4.90 12.95
C LEU A 151 -5.99 -5.21 14.42
N ALA A 152 -4.83 -5.76 14.70
CA ALA A 152 -4.43 -6.09 16.06
C ALA A 152 -3.02 -5.60 16.37
N ILE A 153 -2.80 -5.16 17.61
CA ILE A 153 -1.47 -4.86 18.12
C ILE A 153 -0.90 -6.11 18.74
N TYR A 154 0.23 -6.56 18.19
CA TYR A 154 1.03 -7.62 18.75
C TYR A 154 2.27 -7.04 19.42
N SER A 155 2.55 -7.43 20.67
CA SER A 155 3.81 -7.11 21.35
C SER A 155 4.50 -8.40 21.80
N THR A 156 5.82 -8.47 21.67
CA THR A 156 6.62 -9.62 22.13
C THR A 156 6.42 -9.91 23.62
N GLN A 157 6.03 -8.91 24.42
CA GLN A 157 5.75 -9.07 25.84
C GLN A 157 4.35 -9.61 26.11
N ASN A 158 3.33 -9.07 25.42
CA ASN A 158 1.91 -9.28 25.77
C ASN A 158 1.11 -10.08 24.73
N ARG A 159 1.75 -10.67 23.72
CA ARG A 159 1.15 -11.36 22.58
C ARG A 159 0.09 -10.51 21.86
N LEU A 160 -1.14 -10.40 22.37
CA LEU A 160 -2.19 -9.54 21.82
C LEU A 160 -2.54 -8.42 22.80
N VAL A 161 -2.30 -7.18 22.39
CA VAL A 161 -2.53 -5.98 23.22
C VAL A 161 -3.91 -5.38 22.97
N SER A 162 -4.31 -5.23 21.71
CA SER A 162 -5.62 -4.68 21.32
C SER A 162 -6.05 -5.21 19.95
N GLU A 163 -7.36 -5.15 19.69
CA GLU A 163 -7.97 -5.52 18.41
C GLU A 163 -9.04 -4.50 18.01
N LYS A 164 -9.04 -4.12 16.73
CA LYS A 164 -10.02 -3.21 16.12
C LYS A 164 -10.68 -3.89 14.92
N ASN A 165 -12.00 -4.01 14.96
CA ASN A 165 -12.77 -4.52 13.84
C ASN A 165 -12.81 -3.52 12.69
N ILE A 166 -12.32 -3.94 11.53
CA ILE A 166 -12.32 -3.18 10.27
C ILE A 166 -13.28 -3.78 9.24
N SER A 167 -14.09 -4.76 9.62
CA SER A 167 -15.09 -5.32 8.72
C SER A 167 -16.28 -4.37 8.60
N THR A 168 -16.64 -4.06 7.37
CA THR A 168 -17.92 -3.42 7.04
C THR A 168 -18.95 -4.51 6.72
N LYS A 169 -20.21 -4.26 7.08
CA LYS A 169 -21.34 -5.14 6.72
C LYS A 169 -21.66 -4.95 5.24
N GLN A 170 -20.89 -5.59 4.36
CA GLN A 170 -21.10 -5.56 2.92
C GLN A 170 -20.65 -6.88 2.29
N GLY A 171 -21.44 -7.38 1.34
CA GLY A 171 -21.10 -8.57 0.53
C GLY A 171 -20.64 -9.78 1.36
N ASP A 172 -19.56 -10.40 0.92
CA ASP A 172 -18.82 -11.41 1.68
C ASP A 172 -17.95 -10.74 2.75
N GLU A 173 -18.11 -11.11 4.02
CA GLU A 173 -17.49 -10.39 5.14
C GLU A 173 -15.95 -10.56 5.24
N ILE A 174 -15.39 -11.54 4.53
CA ILE A 174 -13.95 -11.83 4.50
C ILE A 174 -13.30 -11.08 3.34
N PHE A 175 -13.67 -11.39 2.10
CA PHE A 175 -13.01 -10.85 0.91
C PHE A 175 -13.34 -9.37 0.69
N SER A 176 -14.56 -8.93 1.04
CA SER A 176 -14.99 -7.53 0.81
C SER A 176 -14.25 -6.51 1.68
N ASN A 177 -13.59 -6.98 2.73
CA ASN A 177 -12.88 -6.16 3.71
C ASN A 177 -11.36 -6.35 3.63
N ASP A 178 -10.85 -6.97 2.57
CA ASP A 178 -9.41 -7.02 2.30
C ASP A 178 -8.88 -5.64 1.86
N GLY A 179 -7.60 -5.40 2.09
CA GLY A 179 -7.00 -4.09 1.87
C GLY A 179 -5.52 -4.01 2.17
N ILE A 180 -5.03 -2.78 2.08
CA ILE A 180 -3.64 -2.38 2.22
C ILE A 180 -3.46 -1.81 3.61
N LEU A 181 -2.63 -2.47 4.44
CA LEU A 181 -2.17 -1.94 5.71
C LEU A 181 -0.88 -1.15 5.50
N LEU A 182 -0.83 0.09 5.99
CA LEU A 182 0.36 0.91 5.94
C LEU A 182 0.52 1.75 7.21
N LYS A 183 1.75 2.18 7.45
CA LYS A 183 2.11 3.07 8.56
C LYS A 183 2.71 4.35 7.98
N THR A 184 2.34 5.49 8.54
CA THR A 184 2.92 6.80 8.23
C THR A 184 4.24 6.99 8.99
N PRO A 185 5.11 7.93 8.58
CA PRO A 185 6.35 8.18 9.33
C PRO A 185 6.10 8.65 10.77
N ASP A 186 5.01 9.38 11.03
CA ASP A 186 4.53 9.76 12.36
C ASP A 186 3.74 8.64 13.10
N LYS A 187 3.83 7.40 12.62
CA LYS A 187 3.30 6.16 13.23
C LYS A 187 1.78 6.02 13.27
N ARG A 188 1.02 6.85 12.56
CA ARG A 188 -0.40 6.56 12.30
C ARG A 188 -0.50 5.32 11.42
N ILE A 189 -1.60 4.60 11.61
CA ILE A 189 -1.91 3.38 10.86
C ILE A 189 -3.06 3.71 9.91
N ALA A 190 -2.89 3.41 8.64
CA ALA A 190 -3.95 3.52 7.66
C ALA A 190 -4.28 2.14 7.07
N PHE A 191 -5.57 1.92 6.82
CA PHE A 191 -6.08 0.74 6.15
C PHE A 191 -6.98 1.15 4.98
N VAL A 192 -6.53 0.86 3.76
CA VAL A 192 -7.22 1.22 2.51
C VAL A 192 -7.83 -0.03 1.90
N TYR A 193 -9.13 -0.03 1.65
CA TYR A 193 -9.84 -1.23 1.17
C TYR A 193 -9.60 -1.41 -0.32
N TYR A 194 -9.33 -2.64 -0.77
CA TYR A 194 -9.09 -2.90 -2.20
C TYR A 194 -10.34 -2.68 -3.06
N TYR A 195 -11.51 -3.07 -2.55
CA TYR A 195 -12.72 -3.27 -3.36
C TYR A 195 -13.84 -2.28 -3.07
N SER A 196 -13.62 -1.33 -2.17
CA SER A 196 -14.60 -0.29 -1.86
C SER A 196 -13.90 1.04 -1.64
N ASN A 197 -14.66 2.13 -1.78
CA ASN A 197 -14.15 3.48 -1.68
C ASN A 197 -13.90 3.93 -0.23
N ASN A 198 -13.50 3.04 0.66
CA ASN A 198 -13.33 3.33 2.08
C ASN A 198 -11.85 3.25 2.46
N PHE A 199 -11.47 4.03 3.47
CA PHE A 199 -10.25 3.82 4.23
C PHE A 199 -10.43 4.27 5.69
N ILE A 200 -9.57 3.76 6.56
CA ILE A 200 -9.54 4.10 7.98
C ILE A 200 -8.14 4.61 8.29
N VAL A 201 -8.05 5.66 9.11
CA VAL A 201 -6.79 6.10 9.72
C VAL A 201 -6.97 6.08 11.22
N THR A 202 -5.94 5.62 11.94
CA THR A 202 -5.94 5.50 13.39
C THR A 202 -4.56 5.81 13.97
N ASP A 203 -4.50 6.10 15.27
CA ASP A 203 -3.23 6.18 15.98
C ASP A 203 -2.49 4.83 16.06
N GLN A 204 -1.24 4.83 16.51
CA GLN A 204 -0.43 3.61 16.67
C GLN A 204 -1.00 2.60 17.69
N ASN A 205 -1.96 3.01 18.53
CA ASN A 205 -2.61 2.20 19.55
C ASN A 205 -3.98 1.65 19.11
N LEU A 206 -4.40 1.96 17.87
CA LEU A 206 -5.71 1.64 17.29
C LEU A 206 -6.91 2.30 18.00
N ASN A 207 -6.70 3.32 18.84
CA ASN A 207 -7.76 3.93 19.65
C ASN A 207 -8.54 4.99 18.86
N GLU A 208 -7.91 6.13 18.60
CA GLU A 208 -8.51 7.22 17.84
C GLU A 208 -8.54 6.84 16.37
N SER A 209 -9.70 6.94 15.72
CA SER A 209 -9.81 6.62 14.30
C SER A 209 -10.88 7.42 13.61
N TYR A 210 -10.65 7.79 12.36
CA TYR A 210 -11.69 8.26 11.46
C TYR A 210 -11.81 7.35 10.25
N LYS A 211 -13.00 7.33 9.66
CA LYS A 211 -13.27 6.67 8.38
C LYS A 211 -13.48 7.75 7.33
N ALA A 212 -12.91 7.57 6.17
CA ALA A 212 -13.06 8.48 5.04
C ALA A 212 -13.26 7.68 3.76
N LYS A 213 -13.63 8.41 2.70
CA LYS A 213 -13.88 7.83 1.39
C LYS A 213 -12.86 8.27 0.37
N THR A 214 -12.49 7.36 -0.52
CA THR A 214 -11.79 7.72 -1.75
C THR A 214 -12.76 8.43 -2.69
N ILE A 215 -12.24 9.20 -3.66
CA ILE A 215 -13.04 10.05 -4.55
C ILE A 215 -14.01 9.26 -5.45
N ASP A 216 -13.73 7.99 -5.69
CA ASP A 216 -14.62 7.15 -6.47
C ASP A 216 -15.93 6.85 -5.72
N THR A 217 -16.94 6.37 -6.45
CA THR A 217 -18.29 6.15 -5.92
C THR A 217 -18.57 4.71 -5.51
N ASN A 218 -17.61 3.78 -5.65
CA ASN A 218 -17.83 2.35 -5.43
C ASN A 218 -17.86 2.00 -3.94
N THR A 219 -18.97 2.32 -3.27
CA THR A 219 -19.15 2.13 -1.83
C THR A 219 -19.26 0.66 -1.43
N ILE A 220 -19.76 -0.20 -2.32
CA ILE A 220 -19.97 -1.64 -2.04
C ILE A 220 -18.98 -2.47 -2.84
N ALA A 221 -18.29 -3.38 -2.16
CA ALA A 221 -17.43 -4.37 -2.81
C ALA A 221 -18.23 -5.34 -3.68
N LYS A 222 -17.94 -5.34 -4.99
CA LYS A 222 -18.64 -6.18 -5.99
C LYS A 222 -17.89 -7.51 -6.19
N ILE A 223 -17.80 -8.33 -5.14
CA ILE A 223 -17.07 -9.60 -5.14
C ILE A 223 -18.05 -10.77 -5.32
N LYS A 224 -17.73 -11.70 -6.22
CA LYS A 224 -18.50 -12.93 -6.43
C LYS A 224 -17.78 -14.11 -5.80
N VAL A 225 -18.33 -14.70 -4.75
CA VAL A 225 -17.72 -15.81 -4.00
C VAL A 225 -18.44 -17.14 -4.29
N LYS A 226 -17.69 -18.24 -4.33
CA LYS A 226 -18.19 -19.62 -4.37
C LYS A 226 -17.56 -20.44 -3.25
N LYS A 227 -18.29 -21.43 -2.76
CA LYS A 227 -17.79 -22.42 -1.82
C LYS A 227 -17.26 -23.65 -2.58
N ILE A 228 -16.03 -24.07 -2.29
CA ILE A 228 -15.43 -25.30 -2.82
C ILE A 228 -16.12 -26.48 -2.14
N ARG A 229 -16.75 -27.38 -2.91
CA ARG A 229 -17.56 -28.46 -2.35
C ARG A 229 -16.75 -29.49 -1.55
N SER A 230 -15.51 -29.77 -1.97
CA SER A 230 -14.66 -30.79 -1.35
C SER A 230 -14.08 -30.38 0.00
N THR A 231 -13.69 -29.11 0.14
CA THR A 231 -13.03 -28.60 1.35
C THR A 231 -13.93 -27.71 2.21
N GLY A 232 -14.97 -27.12 1.61
CA GLY A 232 -15.82 -26.14 2.25
C GLY A 232 -15.24 -24.71 2.24
N ASP A 233 -14.07 -24.49 1.63
CA ASP A 233 -13.42 -23.19 1.58
C ASP A 233 -14.15 -22.21 0.67
N LEU A 234 -14.03 -20.91 0.96
CA LEU A 234 -14.54 -19.85 0.09
C LEU A 234 -13.47 -19.40 -0.90
N THR A 235 -13.87 -19.18 -2.15
CA THR A 235 -12.99 -18.68 -3.21
C THR A 235 -13.71 -17.66 -4.09
N MET A 236 -12.94 -16.75 -4.69
CA MET A 236 -13.49 -15.83 -5.69
C MET A 236 -13.82 -16.59 -6.98
N SER A 237 -15.04 -16.41 -7.46
CA SER A 237 -15.56 -17.06 -8.68
C SER A 237 -15.36 -16.26 -9.96
N ALA A 238 -14.90 -15.01 -9.82
CA ALA A 238 -14.50 -14.14 -10.92
C ALA A 238 -13.48 -13.10 -10.38
N PRO A 239 -12.57 -12.58 -11.23
CA PRO A 239 -11.69 -11.48 -10.84
C PRO A 239 -12.51 -10.28 -10.32
N PRO A 240 -12.20 -9.74 -9.13
CA PRO A 240 -12.92 -8.61 -8.56
C PRO A 240 -12.51 -7.29 -9.22
N LEU A 241 -13.41 -6.30 -9.17
CA LEU A 241 -13.05 -4.92 -9.51
C LEU A 241 -12.21 -4.32 -8.38
N ILE A 242 -10.94 -4.05 -8.63
CA ILE A 242 -10.03 -3.38 -7.69
C ILE A 242 -10.21 -1.87 -7.83
N VAL A 243 -10.66 -1.23 -6.75
CA VAL A 243 -10.87 0.22 -6.62
C VAL A 243 -9.55 0.91 -6.29
N ASN A 244 -8.84 0.41 -5.28
CA ASN A 244 -7.59 0.96 -4.78
C ASN A 244 -6.48 -0.05 -5.02
N LYS A 245 -5.58 0.18 -5.98
CA LYS A 245 -4.58 -0.82 -6.40
C LYS A 245 -3.37 -0.88 -5.49
N GLU A 246 -2.96 0.26 -4.97
CA GLU A 246 -1.78 0.43 -4.13
C GLU A 246 -1.93 1.73 -3.33
N ALA A 247 -1.30 1.80 -2.16
CA ALA A 247 -1.27 2.99 -1.34
C ALA A 247 0.08 3.17 -0.63
N CYS A 248 0.43 4.43 -0.40
CA CYS A 248 1.51 4.84 0.48
C CYS A 248 1.15 6.14 1.18
N ALA A 249 1.90 6.52 2.22
CA ALA A 249 1.64 7.74 2.96
C ALA A 249 2.94 8.39 3.39
N ASN A 250 2.95 9.73 3.42
CA ASN A 250 3.90 10.50 4.21
C ASN A 250 3.18 11.06 5.45
N ASN A 251 3.71 12.13 6.07
CA ASN A 251 3.11 12.72 7.27
C ASN A 251 1.82 13.52 6.97
N ASP A 252 1.62 13.96 5.74
CA ASP A 252 0.55 14.90 5.42
C ASP A 252 -0.51 14.27 4.51
N HIS A 253 -0.08 13.37 3.63
CA HIS A 253 -0.88 12.87 2.53
C HIS A 253 -0.88 11.34 2.45
N LEU A 254 -2.05 10.80 2.12
CA LEU A 254 -2.27 9.45 1.67
C LEU A 254 -2.35 9.47 0.15
N PHE A 255 -1.53 8.66 -0.49
CA PHE A 255 -1.47 8.52 -1.94
C PHE A 255 -2.03 7.17 -2.33
N ILE A 256 -2.99 7.16 -3.26
CA ILE A 256 -3.66 5.94 -3.70
C ILE A 256 -3.58 5.83 -5.21
N ARG A 257 -3.04 4.72 -5.70
CA ARG A 257 -3.13 4.38 -7.12
C ARG A 257 -4.53 3.87 -7.41
N SER A 258 -5.31 4.66 -8.13
CA SER A 258 -6.69 4.32 -8.43
C SER A 258 -6.81 3.23 -9.50
N GLY A 259 -7.80 2.37 -9.34
CA GLY A 259 -8.20 1.37 -10.31
C GLY A 259 -9.33 1.81 -11.25
N LEU A 260 -9.95 2.96 -10.98
CA LEU A 260 -11.14 3.42 -11.71
C LEU A 260 -10.87 4.71 -12.49
N LYS A 261 -11.36 4.76 -13.72
CA LYS A 261 -11.32 5.95 -14.57
C LYS A 261 -12.40 6.94 -14.14
N ALA A 262 -12.06 8.21 -13.99
CA ALA A 262 -13.04 9.27 -13.74
C ALA A 262 -13.78 9.66 -15.04
N ASP A 263 -14.92 10.33 -14.91
CA ASP A 263 -15.73 10.74 -16.08
C ASP A 263 -15.02 11.80 -16.94
N ASN A 264 -14.12 12.60 -16.35
CA ASN A 264 -13.37 13.65 -17.04
C ASN A 264 -11.98 13.22 -17.54
N GLN A 265 -11.65 11.92 -17.49
CA GLN A 265 -10.37 11.42 -18.00
C GLN A 265 -10.48 10.90 -19.43
N VAL A 266 -9.53 11.32 -20.25
CA VAL A 266 -9.33 10.85 -21.63
C VAL A 266 -8.92 9.36 -21.58
N PRO A 267 -9.58 8.46 -22.35
CA PRO A 267 -9.27 7.02 -22.33
C PRO A 267 -7.81 6.69 -22.60
N GLU A 268 -7.17 7.39 -23.53
CA GLU A 268 -5.78 7.20 -23.94
C GLU A 268 -4.82 7.55 -22.80
N GLU A 269 -5.03 8.69 -22.13
CA GLU A 269 -4.24 9.09 -20.95
C GLU A 269 -4.38 8.07 -19.82
N TRP A 270 -5.61 7.61 -19.56
CA TRP A 270 -5.88 6.58 -18.56
C TRP A 270 -5.18 5.24 -18.90
N SER A 271 -5.12 4.87 -20.18
CA SER A 271 -4.54 3.60 -20.61
C SER A 271 -3.01 3.55 -20.52
N ASN A 272 -2.35 4.72 -20.58
CA ASN A 272 -0.89 4.89 -20.62
C ASN A 272 -0.33 5.55 -19.35
N SER A 273 -1.10 5.58 -18.27
CA SER A 273 -0.66 6.16 -17.00
C SER A 273 -1.31 5.47 -15.80
N SER A 274 -0.67 5.67 -14.64
CA SER A 274 -1.26 5.37 -13.35
C SER A 274 -1.73 6.67 -12.71
N THR A 275 -3.03 6.75 -12.41
CA THR A 275 -3.59 7.89 -11.66
C THR A 275 -3.36 7.71 -10.17
N ILE A 276 -2.72 8.69 -9.55
CA ILE A 276 -2.48 8.77 -8.11
C ILE A 276 -3.41 9.83 -7.53
N ASP A 277 -4.37 9.38 -6.72
CA ASP A 277 -5.27 10.24 -5.95
C ASP A 277 -4.60 10.61 -4.61
N VAL A 278 -4.64 11.88 -4.23
CA VAL A 278 -4.01 12.43 -3.02
C VAL A 278 -5.08 12.88 -2.03
N TYR A 279 -4.94 12.44 -0.78
CA TYR A 279 -5.86 12.74 0.30
C TYR A 279 -5.11 13.31 1.49
N ASN A 280 -5.70 14.29 2.15
CA ASN A 280 -5.19 14.84 3.39
C ASN A 280 -5.35 13.84 4.55
N LEU A 281 -4.27 13.45 5.20
CA LEU A 281 -4.29 12.47 6.31
C LEU A 281 -4.86 13.02 7.62
N LYS A 282 -5.13 14.33 7.73
CA LYS A 282 -5.72 14.91 8.95
C LYS A 282 -7.24 14.76 8.95
N ASN A 283 -7.87 14.92 7.80
CA ASN A 283 -9.34 14.95 7.69
C ASN A 283 -9.89 13.92 6.67
N GLY A 284 -9.03 13.25 5.91
CA GLY A 284 -9.41 12.27 4.90
C GLY A 284 -9.97 12.84 3.60
N ASN A 285 -9.92 14.16 3.42
CA ASN A 285 -10.47 14.80 2.23
C ASN A 285 -9.58 14.53 1.02
N TYR A 286 -10.21 14.28 -0.13
CA TYR A 286 -9.54 14.33 -1.42
C TYR A 286 -9.04 15.76 -1.70
N GLU A 287 -7.81 15.89 -2.19
CA GLU A 287 -7.23 17.17 -2.56
C GLU A 287 -7.05 17.29 -4.07
N PHE A 288 -6.37 16.33 -4.70
CA PHE A 288 -6.11 16.35 -6.14
C PHE A 288 -5.62 14.99 -6.63
N SER A 289 -5.42 14.87 -7.94
CA SER A 289 -4.82 13.71 -8.60
C SER A 289 -3.66 14.14 -9.49
N PHE A 290 -2.71 13.24 -9.69
CA PHE A 290 -1.69 13.39 -10.72
C PHE A 290 -1.41 12.06 -11.43
N TYR A 291 -0.72 12.12 -12.56
CA TYR A 291 -0.35 10.95 -13.35
C TYR A 291 1.10 10.58 -13.13
N LEU A 292 1.35 9.28 -12.99
CA LEU A 292 2.64 8.67 -13.28
C LEU A 292 2.52 7.99 -14.65
N LEU A 293 3.16 8.55 -15.67
CA LEU A 293 3.11 8.03 -17.03
C LEU A 293 3.82 6.67 -17.11
N ASP A 294 3.33 5.79 -17.97
CA ASP A 294 4.03 4.56 -18.32
C ASP A 294 5.28 4.89 -19.15
N LEU A 295 6.35 4.10 -18.98
CA LEU A 295 7.60 4.28 -19.71
C LEU A 295 7.62 3.35 -20.93
N GLY A 296 6.93 3.77 -21.98
CA GLY A 296 6.74 2.94 -23.19
C GLY A 296 5.89 1.70 -22.88
N LYS A 297 6.53 0.52 -22.83
CA LYS A 297 5.87 -0.74 -22.44
C LYS A 297 5.95 -1.02 -20.93
N ASP A 298 6.83 -0.32 -20.23
CA ASP A 298 7.04 -0.54 -18.81
C ASP A 298 5.98 0.17 -17.99
N LYS A 299 5.08 -0.62 -17.40
CA LYS A 299 4.04 -0.14 -16.49
C LYS A 299 4.59 0.07 -15.09
N LEU A 300 3.98 1.01 -14.35
CA LEU A 300 4.24 1.21 -12.93
C LEU A 300 3.98 -0.09 -12.15
N VAL A 301 5.02 -0.58 -11.47
CA VAL A 301 4.98 -1.77 -10.61
C VAL A 301 4.59 -1.37 -9.18
N SER A 302 5.26 -0.36 -8.63
CA SER A 302 5.02 0.13 -7.27
C SER A 302 5.44 1.60 -7.16
N PHE A 303 4.91 2.32 -6.17
CA PHE A 303 5.44 3.64 -5.82
C PHE A 303 5.38 3.87 -4.31
N LYS A 304 6.31 4.69 -3.81
CA LYS A 304 6.33 5.16 -2.41
C LYS A 304 6.72 6.62 -2.36
N VAL A 305 6.26 7.32 -1.33
CA VAL A 305 6.64 8.71 -1.06
C VAL A 305 7.44 8.75 0.24
N TYR A 306 8.65 9.28 0.17
CA TYR A 306 9.53 9.53 1.31
C TYR A 306 9.77 11.03 1.42
N ASN A 307 9.21 11.67 2.44
CA ASN A 307 9.16 13.12 2.58
C ASN A 307 8.53 13.78 1.33
N LYS A 308 9.31 14.57 0.57
CA LYS A 308 8.91 15.20 -0.69
C LYS A 308 9.46 14.48 -1.94
N THR A 309 9.96 13.25 -1.80
CA THR A 309 10.46 12.44 -2.92
C THR A 309 9.51 11.29 -3.18
N LEU A 310 8.89 11.26 -4.35
CA LEU A 310 8.18 10.10 -4.85
C LEU A 310 9.17 9.20 -5.59
N VAL A 311 9.18 7.92 -5.23
CA VAL A 311 9.95 6.86 -5.89
C VAL A 311 8.96 5.98 -6.64
N ALA A 312 9.05 5.96 -7.96
CA ALA A 312 8.29 5.10 -8.84
C ALA A 312 9.17 3.95 -9.33
N LEU A 313 8.72 2.72 -9.09
CA LEU A 313 9.34 1.51 -9.58
C LEU A 313 8.54 1.00 -10.78
N TYR A 314 9.22 0.92 -11.92
CA TYR A 314 8.77 0.25 -13.13
C TYR A 314 9.54 -1.07 -13.27
N HIS A 315 9.20 -1.91 -14.25
CA HIS A 315 9.82 -3.23 -14.40
C HIS A 315 11.35 -3.19 -14.40
N ASN A 316 11.97 -2.32 -15.20
CA ASN A 316 13.43 -2.23 -15.30
C ASN A 316 13.96 -0.84 -14.98
N VAL A 317 13.18 0.00 -14.29
CA VAL A 317 13.54 1.40 -14.04
C VAL A 317 13.06 1.83 -12.66
N ILE A 318 13.92 2.56 -11.94
CA ILE A 318 13.53 3.40 -10.81
C ILE A 318 13.57 4.86 -11.26
N TYR A 319 12.50 5.59 -10.96
CA TYR A 319 12.35 6.99 -11.33
C TYR A 319 11.89 7.78 -10.10
N THR A 320 12.62 8.83 -9.74
CA THR A 320 12.27 9.74 -8.67
C THR A 320 11.63 11.03 -9.19
N PHE A 321 10.71 11.57 -8.39
CA PHE A 321 10.05 12.84 -8.62
C PHE A 321 10.05 13.67 -7.33
N LYS A 322 10.21 14.98 -7.45
CA LYS A 322 10.01 15.93 -6.36
C LYS A 322 8.54 16.33 -6.28
N LEU A 323 7.97 16.27 -5.08
CA LEU A 323 6.63 16.79 -4.79
C LEU A 323 6.72 18.29 -4.47
N ASN A 324 5.90 19.10 -5.13
CA ASN A 324 5.90 20.55 -5.00
C ASN A 324 4.87 21.09 -3.99
N PHE A 325 4.27 20.21 -3.18
CA PHE A 325 3.30 20.51 -2.13
C PHE A 325 3.80 20.01 -0.78
#